data_AF-B4JNA2-F1
#
_entry.id   AF-B4JNA2-F1
#
_cell.length_a   1.000
_cell.length_b   1.000
_cell.length_c   1.000
_cell.angle_alpha   90.00
_cell.angle_beta   90.00
_cell.angle_gamma   90.00
#
_symmetry.space_group_name_H-M   'P 1'
#
loop_
_entity.id
_entity.type
_entity.pdbx_description
1 polymer ?
#
loop_
_entity_poly.entity_id
_entity_poly.type
_entity_poly.pdbx_seq_one_letter_code
_entity_poly.pdbx_strand_id
1 'polypeptide(L)'
;MYVSAYVFAVAFMCLTAATPTPSPTSTPISTSRPATAHVEVVAEAESFLDNAHYQNNEEIGELFQSLARDYPTLAQTYTIGRTIQGRPLHALALNAPTATPTPTSDGSHGISGNDGDLLRPMVKLVANIQGDETLGRQIVLYMAEYLASSYEANPEVQKLLNTTEIHFLPSCNPDGFAAAKS
;
A
#
# COMPACT_ATOMS: atom_id res chain seq x y z
N MET A 1 -34.52 -28.76 -17.75
CA MET A 1 -33.69 -27.56 -17.57
C MET A 1 -34.56 -26.49 -16.93
N TYR A 2 -34.42 -26.31 -15.62
CA TYR A 2 -35.03 -25.21 -14.86
C TYR A 2 -33.89 -24.48 -14.16
N VAL A 3 -33.72 -23.20 -14.47
CA VAL A 3 -32.73 -22.32 -13.83
C VAL A 3 -33.45 -21.67 -12.64
N SER A 4 -33.08 -22.07 -11.42
CA SER A 4 -33.60 -21.47 -10.19
C SER A 4 -32.66 -20.32 -9.80
N ALA A 5 -33.14 -19.08 -9.89
CA ALA A 5 -32.42 -17.92 -9.40
C ALA A 5 -32.48 -17.89 -7.86
N TYR A 6 -31.31 -17.94 -7.21
CA TYR A 6 -31.20 -17.73 -5.76
C TYR A 6 -30.96 -16.25 -5.49
N VAL A 7 -31.93 -15.59 -4.86
CA VAL A 7 -31.76 -14.25 -4.28
C VAL A 7 -31.40 -14.44 -2.80
N PHE A 8 -30.16 -14.13 -2.42
CA PHE A 8 -29.75 -14.09 -1.01
C PHE A 8 -30.20 -12.75 -0.40
N ALA A 9 -31.26 -12.80 0.41
CA ALA A 9 -31.63 -11.70 1.30
C ALA A 9 -30.90 -11.88 2.64
N VAL A 10 -29.95 -11.01 2.94
CA VAL A 10 -29.28 -10.98 4.26
C VAL A 10 -30.18 -10.21 5.22
N ALA A 11 -30.92 -10.94 6.07
CA ALA A 11 -31.70 -10.38 7.16
C ALA A 11 -30.80 -10.20 8.39
N PHE A 12 -30.57 -8.96 8.82
CA PHE A 12 -29.94 -8.68 10.11
C PHE A 12 -30.99 -8.82 11.22
N MET A 13 -31.00 -9.97 11.90
CA MET A 13 -31.80 -10.19 13.11
C MET A 13 -30.94 -9.81 14.32
N CYS A 14 -31.17 -8.60 14.84
CA CYS A 14 -30.52 -8.14 16.06
C CYS A 14 -31.24 -8.75 17.27
N LEU A 15 -30.57 -9.65 17.99
CA LEU A 15 -31.04 -10.19 19.26
C LEU A 15 -30.48 -9.32 20.39
N THR A 16 -31.32 -8.59 21.11
CA THR A 16 -30.94 -8.01 22.40
C THR A 16 -31.89 -8.44 23.50
N ALA A 17 -31.29 -8.75 24.64
CA ALA A 17 -31.87 -9.40 25.80
C ALA A 17 -32.98 -8.56 26.46
N ALA A 18 -34.02 -9.25 26.94
CA ALA A 18 -35.07 -8.69 27.76
C ALA A 18 -34.79 -8.94 29.25
N THR A 19 -34.88 -7.89 30.07
CA THR A 19 -35.21 -7.95 31.51
C THR A 19 -36.11 -6.75 31.86
N PRO A 20 -36.97 -6.85 32.89
CA PRO A 20 -38.39 -6.52 32.78
C PRO A 20 -38.77 -5.06 33.13
N THR A 21 -39.97 -4.73 32.66
CA THR A 21 -40.74 -3.49 32.80
C THR A 21 -41.01 -3.08 34.26
N PRO A 22 -41.28 -1.79 34.51
CA PRO A 22 -42.70 -1.45 34.73
C PRO A 22 -43.18 -0.18 34.00
N SER A 23 -44.44 -0.22 33.60
CA SER A 23 -45.28 0.87 33.04
C SER A 23 -45.56 1.97 34.09
N PRO A 24 -46.29 3.09 33.80
CA PRO A 24 -46.91 3.53 32.54
C PRO A 24 -46.78 5.04 32.19
N THR A 25 -47.00 5.35 30.91
CA THR A 25 -47.75 6.51 30.35
C THR A 25 -47.15 7.94 30.28
N SER A 26 -47.06 8.38 29.00
CA SER A 26 -47.14 9.71 28.38
C SER A 26 -45.91 10.64 28.38
N THR A 27 -45.28 10.77 27.21
CA THR A 27 -44.36 11.87 26.85
C THR A 27 -44.43 12.22 25.36
N PRO A 28 -44.12 13.48 24.99
CA PRO A 28 -44.39 14.06 23.67
C PRO A 28 -43.27 13.81 22.64
N ILE A 29 -43.61 14.06 21.37
CA ILE A 29 -42.73 13.98 20.20
C ILE A 29 -41.44 14.80 20.42
N SER A 30 -40.29 14.14 20.30
CA SER A 30 -38.98 14.77 20.18
C SER A 30 -38.31 14.31 18.89
N THR A 31 -38.17 15.25 17.96
CA THR A 31 -37.42 15.12 16.70
C THR A 31 -35.94 14.88 17.00
N SER A 32 -35.44 13.66 16.76
CA SER A 32 -34.01 13.36 16.89
C SER A 32 -33.23 13.68 15.60
N ARG A 33 -32.12 14.37 15.83
CA ARG A 33 -31.11 14.94 14.93
C ARG A 33 -30.44 13.89 14.03
N PRO A 34 -30.02 14.21 12.78
CA PRO A 34 -29.30 13.27 11.93
C PRO A 34 -27.92 12.91 12.54
N ALA A 35 -27.52 11.65 12.36
CA ALA A 35 -26.23 11.14 12.81
C ALA A 35 -25.09 11.77 12.00
N THR A 36 -24.21 12.49 12.69
CA THR A 36 -22.98 13.05 12.13
C THR A 36 -22.03 11.90 11.79
N ALA A 37 -21.68 11.74 10.52
CA ALA A 37 -20.56 10.89 10.12
C ALA A 37 -19.27 11.50 10.69
N HIS A 38 -18.58 10.76 11.56
CA HIS A 38 -17.26 11.15 12.04
C HIS A 38 -16.25 10.92 10.92
N VAL A 39 -15.81 12.00 10.27
CA VAL A 39 -14.63 11.99 9.41
C VAL A 39 -13.43 12.08 10.33
N GLU A 40 -12.79 10.95 10.60
CA GLU A 40 -11.52 10.91 11.31
C GLU A 40 -10.42 11.30 10.32
N VAL A 41 -9.89 12.49 10.48
CA VAL A 41 -8.73 12.95 9.71
C VAL A 41 -7.51 12.23 10.29
N VAL A 42 -7.05 11.18 9.62
CA VAL A 42 -5.73 10.61 9.92
C VAL A 42 -4.71 11.69 9.60
N ALA A 43 -4.01 12.18 10.62
CA ALA A 43 -2.93 13.12 10.43
C ALA A 43 -1.73 12.36 9.85
N GLU A 44 -1.67 12.27 8.53
CA GLU A 44 -0.53 11.70 7.81
C GLU A 44 0.56 12.77 7.71
N ALA A 45 1.74 12.46 8.24
CA ALA A 45 2.90 13.33 8.10
C ALA A 45 3.60 13.00 6.76
N GLU A 46 3.27 13.75 5.71
CA GLU A 46 3.89 13.64 4.38
C GLU A 46 5.26 14.32 4.33
N SER A 47 6.17 13.95 5.23
CA SER A 47 7.50 14.58 5.36
C SER A 47 8.37 14.45 4.10
N PHE A 48 8.06 13.49 3.23
CA PHE A 48 8.70 13.32 1.92
C PHE A 48 8.44 14.50 0.96
N LEU A 49 7.46 15.37 1.25
CA LEU A 49 7.18 16.58 0.46
C LEU A 49 7.96 17.82 0.95
N ASP A 50 8.56 17.78 2.15
CA ASP A 50 9.22 18.95 2.75
C ASP A 50 10.42 19.47 1.95
N ASN A 51 11.09 18.57 1.22
CA ASN A 51 12.22 18.90 0.34
C ASN A 51 12.03 18.27 -1.05
N ALA A 52 10.91 18.56 -1.71
CA ALA A 52 10.59 18.03 -3.02
C ALA A 52 11.60 18.46 -4.10
N HIS A 53 12.30 17.49 -4.69
CA HIS A 53 13.21 17.67 -5.83
C HIS A 53 13.28 16.37 -6.65
N TYR A 54 13.77 16.46 -7.89
CA TYR A 54 13.99 15.27 -8.71
C TYR A 54 15.24 14.52 -8.24
N GLN A 55 15.04 13.30 -7.74
CA GLN A 55 16.14 12.47 -7.26
C GLN A 55 16.95 11.88 -8.42
N ASN A 56 18.28 11.95 -8.33
CA ASN A 56 19.20 11.26 -9.23
C ASN A 56 19.22 9.73 -8.97
N ASN A 57 20.01 8.97 -9.73
CA ASN A 57 19.95 7.51 -9.63
C ASN A 57 20.54 6.98 -8.32
N GLU A 58 21.56 7.66 -7.81
CA GLU A 58 22.23 7.35 -6.55
C GLU A 58 21.28 7.62 -5.37
N GLU A 59 20.61 8.77 -5.35
CA GLU A 59 19.62 9.15 -4.34
C GLU A 59 18.43 8.17 -4.28
N ILE A 60 17.95 7.68 -5.42
CA ILE A 60 16.90 6.63 -5.44
C ILE A 60 17.41 5.36 -4.76
N GLY A 61 18.65 4.95 -5.04
CA GLY A 61 19.25 3.79 -4.41
C GLY A 61 19.36 3.94 -2.90
N GLU A 62 19.77 5.11 -2.43
CA GLU A 62 19.86 5.44 -1.00
C GLU A 62 18.48 5.47 -0.33
N LEU A 63 17.47 6.07 -0.98
CA LEU A 63 16.09 6.09 -0.48
C LEU A 63 15.51 4.68 -0.35
N PHE A 64 15.69 3.82 -1.34
CA PHE A 64 15.18 2.44 -1.25
C PHE A 64 15.91 1.62 -0.18
N GLN A 65 17.20 1.89 0.04
CA GLN A 65 17.94 1.29 1.15
C GLN A 65 17.46 1.81 2.51
N SER A 66 17.15 3.10 2.64
CA SER A 66 16.59 3.64 3.89
C SER A 66 15.21 3.07 4.16
N LEU A 67 14.33 2.98 3.17
CA LEU A 67 13.01 2.36 3.33
C LEU A 67 13.11 0.88 3.76
N ALA A 68 14.01 0.11 3.13
CA ALA A 68 14.23 -1.29 3.52
C ALA A 68 14.80 -1.42 4.95
N ARG A 69 15.62 -0.47 5.40
CA ARG A 69 16.16 -0.45 6.76
C ARG A 69 15.10 -0.03 7.79
N ASP A 70 14.30 0.97 7.46
CA ASP A 70 13.34 1.58 8.39
C ASP A 70 12.06 0.72 8.49
N TYR A 71 11.71 -0.02 7.43
CA TYR A 71 10.57 -0.92 7.36
C TYR A 71 10.96 -2.35 6.93
N PRO A 72 11.81 -3.07 7.70
CA PRO A 72 12.44 -4.33 7.27
C PRO A 72 11.48 -5.50 7.07
N THR A 73 10.27 -5.42 7.63
CA THR A 73 9.21 -6.42 7.45
C THR A 73 8.29 -6.11 6.27
N LEU A 74 8.32 -4.88 5.76
CA LEU A 74 7.46 -4.43 4.65
C LEU A 74 8.23 -4.27 3.35
N ALA A 75 9.49 -3.84 3.43
CA ALA A 75 10.22 -3.28 2.31
C ALA A 75 11.47 -4.09 1.97
N GLN A 76 11.59 -4.49 0.70
CA GLN A 76 12.78 -5.13 0.16
C GLN A 76 13.28 -4.38 -1.06
N THR A 77 14.52 -3.89 -0.99
CA THR A 77 15.21 -3.28 -2.13
C THR A 77 15.94 -4.34 -2.94
N TYR A 78 15.96 -4.19 -4.26
CA TYR A 78 16.68 -5.06 -5.19
C TYR A 78 17.03 -4.33 -6.48
N THR A 79 17.77 -4.99 -7.37
CA THR A 79 18.16 -4.46 -8.68
C THR A 79 17.75 -5.45 -9.76
N ILE A 80 17.10 -4.96 -10.83
CA ILE A 80 16.65 -5.82 -11.94
C ILE A 80 17.65 -5.89 -13.11
N GLY A 81 18.76 -5.17 -13.00
CA GLY A 81 19.81 -5.13 -14.00
C GLY A 81 20.56 -3.81 -13.98
N ARG A 82 21.27 -3.54 -15.07
CA ARG A 82 22.02 -2.29 -15.28
C ARG A 82 21.68 -1.74 -16.66
N THR A 83 21.77 -0.43 -16.79
CA THR A 83 21.70 0.26 -18.08
C THR A 83 22.96 0.03 -18.92
N ILE A 84 22.97 0.57 -20.14
CA ILE A 84 24.12 0.53 -21.04
C ILE A 84 25.32 1.27 -20.42
N GLN A 85 25.10 2.39 -19.72
CA GLN A 85 26.17 3.09 -19.00
C GLN A 85 26.48 2.48 -17.62
N GLY A 86 25.91 1.33 -17.29
CA GLY A 86 26.21 0.58 -16.06
C GLY A 86 25.46 1.07 -14.82
N ARG A 87 24.52 2.02 -14.94
CA ARG A 87 23.70 2.49 -13.82
C ARG A 87 22.75 1.38 -13.37
N PRO A 88 22.66 1.07 -12.06
CA PRO A 88 21.72 0.07 -11.57
C PRO A 88 20.27 0.52 -11.75
N LEU A 89 19.40 -0.43 -12.10
CA LEU A 89 17.95 -0.25 -12.12
C LEU A 89 17.39 -0.62 -10.74
N HIS A 90 17.27 0.40 -9.87
CA HIS A 90 16.78 0.24 -8.50
C HIS A 90 15.28 -0.06 -8.47
N ALA A 91 14.90 -1.07 -7.70
CA ALA A 91 13.51 -1.44 -7.46
C ALA A 91 13.26 -1.69 -5.97
N LEU A 92 12.02 -1.48 -5.55
CA LEU A 92 11.55 -1.74 -4.19
C LEU A 92 10.30 -2.61 -4.27
N ALA A 93 10.21 -3.65 -3.46
CA ALA A 93 8.99 -4.40 -3.22
C ALA A 93 8.42 -3.98 -1.85
N LEU A 94 7.11 -3.72 -1.79
CA LEU A 94 6.36 -3.50 -0.56
C LEU A 94 5.25 -4.55 -0.41
N ASN A 95 5.24 -5.25 0.72
CA ASN A 95 4.14 -6.12 1.15
C ASN A 95 4.25 -6.44 2.64
N ALA A 96 3.12 -6.63 3.32
CA ALA A 96 3.15 -7.08 4.70
C ALA A 96 3.53 -8.57 4.79
N PRO A 97 4.20 -9.01 5.88
CA PRO A 97 4.40 -10.43 6.15
C PRO A 97 3.07 -11.15 6.28
N THR A 98 2.98 -12.38 5.77
CA THR A 98 1.78 -13.20 5.89
C THR A 98 1.69 -13.81 7.29
N ALA A 99 0.49 -13.89 7.85
CA ALA A 99 0.26 -14.54 9.15
C ALA A 99 0.55 -16.05 9.13
N THR A 100 0.53 -16.66 7.93
CA THR A 100 0.98 -18.03 7.71
C THR A 100 2.36 -17.96 7.05
N PRO A 101 3.46 -18.23 7.80
CA PRO A 101 4.76 -18.36 7.19
C PRO A 101 4.72 -19.61 6.31
N THR A 102 4.80 -19.44 5.00
CA THR A 102 5.12 -20.56 4.11
C THR A 102 6.61 -20.82 4.29
N PRO A 103 7.02 -21.97 4.84
CA PRO A 103 8.43 -22.25 5.02
C PRO A 103 9.09 -22.42 3.66
N THR A 104 9.97 -21.51 3.28
CA THR A 104 10.90 -21.73 2.19
C THR A 104 11.94 -22.78 2.61
N SER A 105 12.43 -23.58 1.67
CA SER A 105 13.47 -24.58 1.95
C SER A 105 14.82 -24.00 2.38
N ASP A 106 15.00 -22.67 2.30
CA ASP A 106 16.24 -21.96 2.64
C ASP A 106 16.15 -21.12 3.94
N GLY A 107 15.01 -21.10 4.62
CA GLY A 107 14.82 -20.33 5.86
C GLY A 107 14.72 -18.81 5.67
N SER A 108 14.69 -18.32 4.43
CA SER A 108 14.39 -16.92 4.14
C SER A 108 12.88 -16.65 4.35
N HIS A 109 12.55 -15.62 5.13
CA HIS A 109 11.17 -15.11 5.14
C HIS A 109 10.99 -14.32 3.84
N GLY A 110 10.56 -15.02 2.79
CA GLY A 110 10.53 -14.50 1.42
C GLY A 110 9.63 -13.27 1.31
N ILE A 111 10.23 -12.08 1.29
CA ILE A 111 9.58 -10.84 0.85
C ILE A 111 9.48 -10.83 -0.69
N SER A 112 10.28 -11.63 -1.40
CA SER A 112 10.07 -11.89 -2.82
C SER A 112 10.86 -13.11 -3.28
N GLY A 113 10.22 -13.99 -4.06
CA GLY A 113 10.86 -15.10 -4.76
C GLY A 113 10.92 -16.41 -3.96
N ASN A 114 9.81 -17.14 -3.98
CA ASN A 114 9.69 -18.60 -4.21
C ASN A 114 8.62 -19.28 -3.33
N ASP A 115 8.21 -18.71 -2.20
CA ASP A 115 7.08 -19.21 -1.39
C ASP A 115 6.23 -18.09 -0.75
N GLY A 116 6.27 -16.87 -1.30
CA GLY A 116 5.33 -15.80 -0.93
C GLY A 116 3.90 -16.27 -1.18
N ASP A 117 2.97 -15.92 -0.30
CA ASP A 117 1.54 -16.30 -0.35
C ASP A 117 1.04 -16.44 -1.80
N LEU A 118 0.86 -17.70 -2.24
CA LEU A 118 0.65 -18.06 -3.65
C LEU A 118 -0.58 -17.38 -4.28
N LEU A 119 -1.42 -16.77 -3.46
CA LEU A 119 -2.64 -16.08 -3.85
C LEU A 119 -2.54 -14.54 -3.76
N ARG A 120 -1.39 -14.00 -3.34
CA ARG A 120 -1.16 -12.56 -3.28
C ARG A 120 -0.90 -12.01 -4.69
N PRO A 121 -1.75 -11.11 -5.23
CA PRO A 121 -1.47 -10.43 -6.48
C PRO A 121 -0.21 -9.57 -6.41
N MET A 122 0.57 -9.59 -7.49
CA MET A 122 1.75 -8.73 -7.66
C MET A 122 1.43 -7.62 -8.67
N VAL A 123 1.64 -6.38 -8.26
CA VAL A 123 1.47 -5.18 -9.08
C VAL A 123 2.82 -4.51 -9.26
N LYS A 124 3.06 -3.90 -10.42
CA LYS A 124 4.28 -3.15 -10.70
C LYS A 124 3.95 -1.75 -11.20
N LEU A 125 4.51 -0.75 -10.53
CA LEU A 125 4.44 0.65 -10.88
C LEU A 125 5.78 1.05 -11.50
N VAL A 126 5.74 1.32 -12.80
CA VAL A 126 6.92 1.57 -13.61
C VAL A 126 6.82 2.97 -14.22
N ALA A 127 7.89 3.75 -14.14
CA ALA A 127 7.92 5.09 -14.70
C ALA A 127 9.24 5.42 -15.43
N ASN A 128 9.25 6.60 -16.07
CA ASN A 128 10.43 7.22 -16.67
C ASN A 128 11.18 6.26 -17.63
N ILE A 129 10.41 5.64 -18.54
CA ILE A 129 10.91 4.87 -19.69
C ILE A 129 11.54 5.84 -20.71
N GLN A 130 10.86 6.96 -20.93
CA GLN A 130 11.42 8.14 -21.55
C GLN A 130 12.11 8.96 -20.45
N GLY A 131 13.43 9.17 -20.56
CA GLY A 131 14.26 9.72 -19.49
C GLY A 131 13.95 11.18 -19.14
N ASP A 132 13.42 11.94 -20.10
CA ASP A 132 12.97 13.33 -20.00
C ASP A 132 11.52 13.49 -19.50
N GLU A 133 10.77 12.40 -19.36
CA GLU A 133 9.44 12.39 -18.73
C GLU A 133 9.59 12.10 -17.22
N THR A 134 9.97 13.13 -16.47
CA THR A 134 10.48 13.00 -15.09
C THR A 134 9.39 12.95 -14.02
N LEU A 135 8.17 13.46 -14.28
CA LEU A 135 7.11 13.53 -13.27
C LEU A 135 6.73 12.15 -12.73
N GLY A 136 6.60 11.15 -13.61
CA GLY A 136 6.25 9.79 -13.21
C GLY A 136 7.29 9.15 -12.27
N ARG A 137 8.58 9.49 -12.44
CA ARG A 137 9.68 9.04 -11.57
C ARG A 137 9.38 9.42 -10.13
N GLN A 138 9.05 10.69 -9.90
CA GLN A 138 8.84 11.20 -8.56
C GLN A 138 7.52 10.73 -7.94
N ILE A 139 6.45 10.60 -8.74
CA ILE A 139 5.18 10.02 -8.27
C ILE A 139 5.37 8.60 -7.73
N VAL A 140 6.15 7.77 -8.43
CA VAL A 140 6.44 6.39 -8.00
C VAL A 140 7.24 6.37 -6.70
N LEU A 141 8.20 7.29 -6.52
CA LEU A 141 9.00 7.40 -5.30
C LEU A 141 8.13 7.83 -4.10
N TYR A 142 7.34 8.89 -4.25
CA TYR A 142 6.45 9.35 -3.19
C TYR A 142 5.38 8.31 -2.84
N MET A 143 4.88 7.55 -3.82
CA MET A 143 3.97 6.44 -3.53
C MET A 143 4.65 5.37 -2.66
N ALA A 144 5.91 5.03 -2.92
CA ALA A 144 6.66 4.08 -2.11
C ALA A 144 6.85 4.58 -0.67
N GLU A 145 7.28 5.84 -0.50
CA GLU A 145 7.46 6.47 0.82
C GLU A 145 6.14 6.58 1.59
N TYR A 146 5.06 6.97 0.91
CA TYR A 146 3.73 7.07 1.48
C TYR A 146 3.22 5.72 2.00
N LEU A 147 3.28 4.69 1.16
CA LEU A 147 2.76 3.36 1.50
C LEU A 147 3.57 2.72 2.64
N ALA A 148 4.89 2.91 2.65
CA ALA A 148 5.74 2.40 3.72
C ALA A 148 5.47 3.13 5.05
N SER A 149 5.45 4.46 5.04
CA SER A 149 5.31 5.27 6.26
C SER A 149 3.90 5.27 6.84
N SER A 150 2.87 5.10 6.00
CA SER A 150 1.47 5.14 6.42
C SER A 150 0.92 3.77 6.84
N TYR A 151 1.67 2.67 6.68
CA TYR A 151 1.17 1.31 6.92
C TYR A 151 0.60 1.10 8.33
N GLU A 152 1.20 1.69 9.36
CA GLU A 152 0.73 1.54 10.74
C GLU A 152 -0.43 2.50 11.08
N ALA A 153 -0.50 3.64 10.40
CA ALA A 153 -1.46 4.71 10.71
C ALA A 153 -2.74 4.66 9.86
N ASN A 154 -2.66 4.10 8.64
CA ASN A 154 -3.75 4.12 7.67
C ASN A 154 -4.29 2.69 7.42
N PRO A 155 -5.53 2.39 7.85
CA PRO A 155 -6.15 1.08 7.65
C PRO A 155 -6.31 0.65 6.19
N GLU A 156 -6.48 1.58 5.26
CA GLU A 156 -6.60 1.27 3.82
C GLU A 156 -5.23 0.89 3.24
N VAL A 157 -4.16 1.60 3.62
CA VAL A 157 -2.78 1.22 3.24
C VAL A 157 -2.43 -0.15 3.82
N GLN A 158 -2.79 -0.39 5.09
CA GLN A 158 -2.58 -1.68 5.73
C GLN A 158 -3.30 -2.81 4.98
N LYS A 159 -4.57 -2.62 4.65
CA LYS A 159 -5.37 -3.59 3.89
C LYS A 159 -4.77 -3.86 2.50
N LEU A 160 -4.29 -2.81 1.81
CA LEU A 160 -3.64 -2.93 0.51
C LEU A 160 -2.37 -3.80 0.61
N LEU A 161 -1.44 -3.44 1.49
CA LEU A 161 -0.15 -4.14 1.62
C LEU A 161 -0.27 -5.53 2.26
N ASN A 162 -1.33 -5.80 3.02
CA ASN A 162 -1.65 -7.14 3.51
C ASN A 162 -2.04 -8.11 2.39
N THR A 163 -2.65 -7.60 1.33
CA THR A 163 -3.28 -8.41 0.28
C THR A 163 -2.56 -8.35 -1.06
N THR A 164 -1.61 -7.41 -1.24
CA THR A 164 -0.96 -7.14 -2.52
C THR A 164 0.54 -6.93 -2.32
N GLU A 165 1.35 -7.45 -3.23
CA GLU A 165 2.77 -7.09 -3.35
C GLU A 165 2.92 -6.03 -4.44
N ILE A 166 3.53 -4.90 -4.10
CA ILE A 166 3.69 -3.78 -5.03
C ILE A 166 5.18 -3.55 -5.28
N HIS A 167 5.57 -3.63 -6.55
CA HIS A 167 6.93 -3.35 -6.99
C HIS A 167 7.02 -1.96 -7.60
N PHE A 168 7.98 -1.17 -7.16
CA PHE A 168 8.26 0.18 -7.62
C PHE A 168 9.52 0.18 -8.46
N LEU A 169 9.40 0.64 -9.71
CA LEU A 169 10.52 0.90 -10.61
C LEU A 169 10.43 2.37 -11.09
N PRO A 170 11.02 3.31 -10.35
CA PRO A 170 10.85 4.74 -10.60
C PRO A 170 11.52 5.19 -11.90
N SER A 171 12.54 4.47 -12.39
CA SER A 171 13.18 4.76 -13.66
C SER A 171 13.62 3.52 -14.43
N CYS A 172 13.05 3.34 -15.61
CA CYS A 172 13.54 2.38 -16.60
C CYS A 172 14.70 2.92 -17.44
N ASN A 173 14.96 4.23 -17.39
CA ASN A 173 15.95 4.90 -18.22
C ASN A 173 16.75 5.95 -17.45
N PRO A 174 17.53 5.56 -16.43
CA PRO A 174 18.32 6.51 -15.64
C PRO A 174 19.47 7.14 -16.44
N ASP A 175 19.95 6.50 -17.51
CA ASP A 175 20.92 7.10 -18.45
C ASP A 175 20.29 8.30 -19.18
N GLY A 176 19.06 8.13 -19.70
CA GLY A 176 18.30 9.19 -20.35
C GLY A 176 17.95 10.32 -19.39
N PHE A 177 17.55 9.99 -18.16
CA PHE A 177 17.30 10.99 -17.11
C PHE A 177 18.55 11.83 -16.81
N ALA A 178 19.71 11.20 -16.63
CA ALA A 178 20.96 11.90 -16.37
C ALA A 178 21.44 12.78 -17.55
N ALA A 179 21.05 12.43 -18.78
CA ALA A 179 21.36 13.19 -19.98
C ALA A 179 20.35 14.31 -20.29
N ALA A 180 19.13 14.23 -19.74
CA ALA A 180 18.11 15.25 -19.90
C ALA A 180 18.56 16.54 -19.21
N LYS A 181 18.33 17.68 -19.88
CA LYS A 181 18.53 18.99 -19.25
C LYS A 181 17.33 19.25 -18.35
N SER A 182 17.54 19.16 -17.04
CA SER A 182 16.58 19.60 -16.02
C SER A 182 16.65 21.11 -15.82
#